data_AF-A0A8T4M631-F1
#
_entry.id   AF-A0A8T4M631-F1
#
_cell.length_a   1.000
_cell.length_b   1.000
_cell.length_c   1.000
_cell.angle_alpha   90.00
_cell.angle_beta   90.00
_cell.angle_gamma   90.00
#
_symmetry.space_group_name_H-M   'P 1'
#
loop_
_entity.id
_entity.type
_entity.pdbx_description
1 polymer ?
#
loop_
_entity_poly.entity_id
_entity_poly.type
_entity_poly.pdbx_seq_one_letter_code
_entity_poly.pdbx_strand_id
1 'polypeptide(L)'
;KAIAKGLAKAKWPGRMQVFSRKPLVVLDGAHNLAGVQALVKSFQKIFGAKPVLVVGIMKDKDWRAMARTLCMLKPSLVIAARPAGERSLDAEILSAEFSRLGANAFAEKSVKGALKIAMEKALAKKKTVLVCGSLYTVGEVLQG
;
A
#
# COMPACT_ATOMS: atom_id res chain seq x y z
N LYS A 1 -3.97 14.19 33.30
CA LYS A 1 -3.07 13.22 32.61
C LYS A 1 -3.82 12.11 31.82
N ALA A 2 -5.04 12.36 31.30
CA ALA A 2 -5.82 11.35 30.55
C ALA A 2 -5.62 11.44 29.01
N ILE A 3 -5.40 12.64 28.47
CA ILE A 3 -5.22 12.89 27.02
C ILE A 3 -4.02 12.12 26.46
N ALA A 4 -2.88 12.11 27.17
CA ALA A 4 -1.67 11.40 26.74
C ALA A 4 -1.84 9.86 26.71
N LYS A 5 -2.65 9.28 27.61
CA LYS A 5 -2.95 7.83 27.61
C LYS A 5 -3.99 7.44 26.55
N GLY A 6 -4.92 8.34 26.22
CA GLY A 6 -5.89 8.16 25.14
C GLY A 6 -5.21 8.11 23.75
N LEU A 7 -4.27 9.03 23.48
CA LEU A 7 -3.49 9.02 22.23
C LEU A 7 -2.62 7.76 22.10
N ALA A 8 -2.01 7.28 23.19
CA ALA A 8 -1.11 6.12 23.15
C ALA A 8 -1.82 4.80 22.84
N LYS A 9 -3.14 4.71 23.05
CA LYS A 9 -3.95 3.51 22.80
C LYS A 9 -4.78 3.58 21.51
N ALA A 10 -4.80 4.72 20.83
CA ALA A 10 -5.52 4.88 19.57
C ALA A 10 -4.84 4.05 18.47
N LYS A 11 -5.26 2.80 18.32
CA LYS A 11 -5.04 2.04 17.08
C LYS A 11 -6.09 2.53 16.09
N TRP A 12 -5.65 3.14 15.00
CA TRP A 12 -6.53 3.48 13.90
C TRP A 12 -6.28 2.42 12.82
N PRO A 13 -7.12 1.38 12.72
CA PRO A 13 -6.88 0.27 11.81
C PRO A 13 -6.73 0.81 10.39
N GLY A 14 -5.66 0.41 9.71
CA GLY A 14 -5.35 0.88 8.36
C GLY A 14 -4.94 2.35 8.24
N ARG A 15 -4.34 2.98 9.26
CA ARG A 15 -3.66 4.28 9.13
C ARG A 15 -2.22 4.14 9.61
N MET A 16 -1.28 4.03 8.67
CA MET A 16 0.13 3.76 8.95
C MET A 16 0.34 2.62 9.98
N GLN A 17 -0.52 1.59 9.94
CA GLN A 17 -0.56 0.53 10.92
C GLN A 17 0.58 -0.46 10.64
N VAL A 18 1.45 -0.70 11.62
CA VAL A 18 2.43 -1.80 11.57
C VAL A 18 1.69 -3.12 11.81
N PHE A 19 1.59 -3.94 10.76
CA PHE A 19 0.91 -5.24 10.77
C PHE A 19 1.86 -6.40 11.09
N SER A 20 3.09 -6.36 10.56
CA SER A 20 4.16 -7.30 10.90
C SER A 20 5.48 -6.56 11.07
N ARG A 21 6.39 -7.10 11.88
CA ARG A 21 7.74 -6.53 12.12
C ARG A 21 8.85 -7.28 11.38
N LYS A 22 8.60 -8.51 10.90
CA LYS A 22 9.59 -9.35 10.21
C LYS A 22 8.91 -10.16 9.08
N PRO A 23 8.99 -9.70 7.81
CA PRO A 23 9.44 -8.37 7.38
C PRO A 23 8.51 -7.26 7.91
N LEU A 24 8.99 -6.00 7.90
CA LEU A 24 8.14 -4.87 8.28
C LEU A 24 7.02 -4.71 7.25
N VAL A 25 5.76 -4.81 7.68
CA VAL A 25 4.56 -4.62 6.85
C VAL A 25 3.75 -3.47 7.45
N VAL A 26 3.48 -2.46 6.62
CA VAL A 26 2.70 -1.27 6.99
C VAL A 26 1.44 -1.22 6.13
N LEU A 27 0.28 -1.01 6.75
CA LEU A 27 -1.01 -0.90 6.09
C LEU A 27 -1.53 0.54 6.19
N ASP A 28 -1.98 1.09 5.05
CA ASP A 28 -2.66 2.39 5.02
C ASP A 28 -3.81 2.43 4.02
N GLY A 29 -4.99 2.80 4.49
CA GLY A 29 -6.25 2.86 3.76
C GLY A 29 -6.47 4.15 2.97
N ALA A 30 -5.41 4.91 2.67
CA ALA A 30 -5.46 6.02 1.73
C ALA A 30 -6.03 5.57 0.38
N HIS A 31 -7.11 6.22 -0.05
CA HIS A 31 -7.91 5.83 -1.22
C HIS A 31 -8.35 7.02 -2.08
N ASN A 32 -7.73 8.17 -1.85
CA ASN A 32 -7.88 9.39 -2.64
C ASN A 32 -6.51 10.09 -2.74
N LEU A 33 -6.41 11.09 -3.61
CA LEU A 33 -5.14 11.77 -3.88
C LEU A 33 -4.55 12.42 -2.61
N ALA A 34 -5.35 13.19 -1.87
CA ALA A 34 -4.89 13.88 -0.65
C ALA A 34 -4.37 12.91 0.42
N GLY A 35 -5.07 11.80 0.63
CA GLY A 35 -4.67 10.74 1.55
C GLY A 35 -3.38 10.06 1.11
N VAL A 36 -3.21 9.79 -0.20
CA VAL A 36 -1.98 9.21 -0.74
C VAL A 36 -0.81 10.19 -0.60
N GLN A 37 -1.01 11.49 -0.81
CA GLN A 37 0.02 12.50 -0.58
C GLN A 37 0.48 12.52 0.89
N ALA A 38 -0.48 12.49 1.83
CA ALA A 38 -0.19 12.40 3.26
C ALA A 38 0.53 11.09 3.63
N LEU A 39 0.12 9.97 3.04
CA LEU A 39 0.77 8.67 3.18
C LEU A 39 2.22 8.72 2.71
N VAL A 40 2.49 9.21 1.49
CA VAL A 40 3.86 9.26 0.95
C VAL A 40 4.78 10.07 1.86
N LYS A 41 4.32 11.27 2.29
CA LYS A 41 5.09 12.13 3.20
C LYS A 41 5.37 11.43 4.53
N SER A 42 4.36 10.79 5.12
CA SER A 42 4.48 10.13 6.42
C SER A 42 5.37 8.88 6.34
N PHE A 43 5.19 8.09 5.29
CA PHE A 43 5.95 6.86 5.05
C PHE A 43 7.42 7.15 4.85
N GLN A 44 7.77 8.14 4.03
CA GLN A 44 9.16 8.56 3.85
C GLN A 44 9.81 9.00 5.15
N LYS A 45 9.08 9.77 5.98
CA LYS A 45 9.58 10.26 7.26
C LYS A 45 9.84 9.15 8.27
N ILE A 46 8.98 8.12 8.32
CA ILE A 46 8.99 7.10 9.37
C ILE A 46 9.79 5.86 8.97
N PHE A 47 9.64 5.41 7.72
CA PHE A 47 10.16 4.13 7.23
C PHE A 47 11.18 4.28 6.08
N GLY A 48 11.42 5.50 5.63
CA GLY A 48 12.28 5.79 4.48
C GLY A 48 11.59 5.53 3.14
N ALA A 49 12.39 5.46 2.08
CA ALA A 49 11.93 5.29 0.70
C ALA A 49 12.19 3.86 0.17
N LYS A 50 11.63 3.56 -0.99
CA LYS A 50 11.80 2.31 -1.75
C LYS A 50 11.18 1.06 -1.10
N PRO A 51 9.91 1.08 -0.70
CA PRO A 51 9.22 -0.13 -0.23
C PRO A 51 8.97 -1.13 -1.37
N VAL A 52 8.64 -2.36 -1.01
CA VAL A 52 7.82 -3.23 -1.86
C VAL A 52 6.37 -2.77 -1.68
N LEU A 53 5.74 -2.30 -2.75
CA LEU A 53 4.41 -1.71 -2.72
C LEU A 53 3.37 -2.74 -3.17
N VAL A 54 2.40 -3.05 -2.33
CA VAL A 54 1.16 -3.73 -2.69
C VAL A 54 0.07 -2.67 -2.79
N VAL A 55 -0.59 -2.58 -3.94
CA VAL A 55 -1.55 -1.50 -4.20
C VAL A 55 -2.78 -2.00 -4.94
N GLY A 56 -3.96 -1.66 -4.41
CA GLY A 56 -5.24 -1.86 -5.08
C GLY A 56 -6.10 -0.62 -4.94
N ILE A 57 -6.62 -0.09 -6.05
CA ILE A 57 -7.37 1.18 -6.09
C ILE A 57 -8.74 0.92 -6.74
N MET A 58 -9.76 1.68 -6.35
CA MET A 58 -11.09 1.58 -6.98
C MET A 58 -11.14 2.41 -8.28
N LYS A 59 -11.90 1.94 -9.28
CA LYS A 59 -12.01 2.55 -10.62
C LYS A 59 -12.58 3.97 -10.61
N ASP A 60 -13.38 4.32 -9.60
CA ASP A 60 -14.00 5.64 -9.43
C ASP A 60 -13.06 6.69 -8.81
N LYS A 61 -11.81 6.34 -8.50
CA LYS A 61 -10.82 7.27 -7.92
C LYS A 61 -9.92 7.87 -9.00
N ASP A 62 -9.25 8.96 -8.66
CA ASP A 62 -8.14 9.49 -9.46
C ASP A 62 -6.89 8.62 -9.31
N TRP A 63 -7.01 7.37 -9.77
CA TRP A 63 -6.03 6.32 -9.58
C TRP A 63 -4.71 6.61 -10.33
N ARG A 64 -4.77 7.38 -11.43
CA ARG A 64 -3.57 7.82 -12.16
C ARG A 64 -2.78 8.85 -11.35
N ALA A 65 -3.44 9.86 -10.77
CA ALA A 65 -2.74 10.80 -9.89
C ALA A 65 -2.21 10.11 -8.62
N MET A 66 -2.98 9.16 -8.07
CA MET A 66 -2.53 8.35 -6.94
C MET A 66 -1.29 7.51 -7.30
N ALA A 67 -1.27 6.82 -8.46
CA ALA A 67 -0.12 6.04 -8.92
C ALA A 67 1.14 6.91 -9.09
N ARG A 68 1.00 8.08 -9.75
CA ARG A 68 2.10 9.07 -9.87
C ARG A 68 2.63 9.50 -8.51
N THR A 69 1.74 9.76 -7.56
CA THR A 69 2.11 10.17 -6.20
C THR A 69 2.84 9.04 -5.47
N LEU A 70 2.35 7.80 -5.56
CA LEU A 70 3.00 6.63 -4.97
C LEU A 70 4.38 6.36 -5.58
N CYS A 71 4.59 6.63 -6.87
CA CYS A 71 5.91 6.52 -7.51
C CYS A 71 6.97 7.45 -6.89
N MET A 72 6.59 8.52 -6.18
CA MET A 72 7.54 9.36 -5.45
C MET A 72 8.25 8.61 -4.31
N LEU A 73 7.68 7.50 -3.83
CA LEU A 73 8.36 6.59 -2.90
C LEU A 73 9.52 5.83 -3.54
N LYS A 74 9.66 5.87 -4.87
CA LYS A 74 10.62 5.09 -5.66
C LYS A 74 10.56 3.58 -5.29
N PRO A 75 9.36 2.96 -5.31
CA PRO A 75 9.19 1.58 -4.84
C PRO A 75 10.18 0.63 -5.53
N SER A 76 10.79 -0.27 -4.78
CA SER A 76 11.73 -1.25 -5.35
C SER A 76 11.01 -2.31 -6.19
N LEU A 77 9.73 -2.51 -5.91
CA LEU A 77 8.82 -3.37 -6.64
C LEU A 77 7.39 -2.89 -6.37
N VAL A 78 6.54 -2.92 -7.39
CA VAL A 78 5.10 -2.69 -7.28
C VAL A 78 4.36 -3.96 -7.67
N ILE A 79 3.41 -4.37 -6.83
CA ILE A 79 2.52 -5.48 -7.07
C ILE A 79 1.11 -4.89 -7.03
N ALA A 80 0.55 -4.65 -8.22
CA ALA A 80 -0.83 -4.22 -8.34
C ALA A 80 -1.73 -5.43 -8.05
N ALA A 81 -2.69 -5.27 -7.15
CA ALA A 81 -3.62 -6.33 -6.80
C ALA A 81 -5.04 -5.82 -6.99
N ARG A 82 -5.94 -6.72 -7.37
CA ARG A 82 -7.37 -6.45 -7.46
C ARG A 82 -8.07 -6.90 -6.17
N PRO A 83 -8.56 -5.97 -5.33
CA PRO A 83 -9.45 -6.33 -4.22
C PRO A 83 -10.75 -6.94 -4.75
N ALA A 84 -11.43 -7.74 -3.93
CA ALA A 84 -12.75 -8.26 -4.23
C ALA A 84 -13.76 -7.12 -4.44
N GLY A 85 -14.53 -7.22 -5.52
CA GLY A 85 -15.62 -6.29 -5.85
C GLY A 85 -15.53 -5.70 -7.25
N GLU A 86 -16.69 -5.30 -7.79
CA GLU A 86 -16.85 -4.78 -9.16
C GLU A 86 -16.30 -3.37 -9.37
N ARG A 87 -16.05 -2.67 -8.28
CA ARG A 87 -15.47 -1.32 -8.28
C ARG A 87 -13.95 -1.34 -8.30
N SER A 88 -13.31 -2.49 -8.11
CA SER A 88 -11.86 -2.61 -8.15
C SER A 88 -11.34 -2.30 -9.54
N LEU A 89 -10.30 -1.46 -9.61
CA LEU A 89 -9.54 -1.29 -10.83
C LEU A 89 -8.84 -2.62 -11.14
N ASP A 90 -8.78 -2.92 -12.43
CA ASP A 90 -8.07 -4.08 -12.93
C ASP A 90 -6.56 -3.99 -12.62
N ALA A 91 -5.97 -5.10 -12.16
CA ALA A 91 -4.59 -5.10 -11.67
C ALA A 91 -3.59 -4.91 -12.82
N GLU A 92 -3.92 -5.41 -14.00
CA GLU A 92 -3.15 -5.30 -15.22
C GLU A 92 -3.13 -3.85 -15.71
N ILE A 93 -4.29 -3.16 -15.67
CA ILE A 93 -4.36 -1.72 -15.95
C ILE A 93 -3.50 -0.91 -14.96
N LEU A 94 -3.62 -1.22 -13.66
CA LEU A 94 -2.89 -0.47 -12.63
C LEU A 94 -1.37 -0.71 -12.72
N SER A 95 -0.93 -1.96 -12.88
CA SER A 95 0.49 -2.29 -13.04
C SER A 95 1.08 -1.66 -14.31
N ALA A 96 0.35 -1.65 -15.42
CA ALA A 96 0.78 -1.00 -16.66
C ALA A 96 1.02 0.51 -16.47
N GLU A 97 0.20 1.21 -15.70
CA GLU A 97 0.43 2.62 -15.37
C GLU A 97 1.69 2.81 -14.51
N PHE A 98 1.92 1.95 -13.51
CA PHE A 98 3.16 1.99 -12.73
C PHE A 98 4.40 1.75 -13.60
N SER A 99 4.33 0.77 -14.53
CA SER A 99 5.40 0.52 -15.49
C SER A 99 5.64 1.71 -16.42
N ARG A 100 4.57 2.35 -16.91
CA ARG A 100 4.66 3.58 -17.72
C ARG A 100 5.33 4.73 -16.97
N LEU A 101 5.20 4.76 -15.65
CA LEU A 101 5.86 5.73 -14.76
C LEU A 101 7.30 5.32 -14.38
N GLY A 102 7.83 4.23 -14.96
CA GLY A 102 9.20 3.76 -14.75
C GLY A 102 9.39 2.87 -13.51
N ALA A 103 8.32 2.40 -12.87
CA ALA A 103 8.43 1.46 -11.77
C ALA A 103 8.55 0.01 -12.27
N ASN A 104 9.27 -0.83 -11.54
CA ASN A 104 9.21 -2.27 -11.73
C ASN A 104 7.88 -2.78 -11.17
N ALA A 105 6.91 -3.11 -12.04
CA ALA A 105 5.55 -3.44 -11.63
C ALA A 105 5.00 -4.68 -12.35
N PHE A 106 4.20 -5.48 -11.64
CA PHE A 106 3.38 -6.54 -12.23
C PHE A 106 2.03 -6.66 -11.51
N ALA A 107 1.09 -7.35 -12.15
CA ALA A 107 -0.26 -7.60 -11.65
C ALA A 107 -0.35 -8.94 -10.90
N GLU A 108 -1.15 -8.96 -9.84
CA GLU A 108 -1.53 -10.15 -9.09
C GLU A 108 -3.03 -10.27 -8.94
N LYS A 109 -3.52 -11.51 -9.01
CA LYS A 109 -4.96 -11.82 -9.06
C LYS A 109 -5.68 -11.55 -7.73
N SER A 110 -4.95 -11.50 -6.62
CA SER A 110 -5.52 -11.32 -5.28
C SER A 110 -4.60 -10.52 -4.37
N VAL A 111 -5.19 -9.81 -3.41
CA VAL A 111 -4.44 -9.09 -2.38
C VAL A 111 -3.61 -10.05 -1.53
N LYS A 112 -4.15 -11.23 -1.21
CA LYS A 112 -3.44 -12.28 -0.46
C LYS A 112 -2.19 -12.78 -1.20
N GLY A 113 -2.30 -13.06 -2.50
CA GLY A 113 -1.16 -13.46 -3.33
C GLY A 113 -0.10 -12.36 -3.42
N ALA A 114 -0.53 -11.13 -3.65
CA ALA A 114 0.35 -9.97 -3.69
C ALA A 114 1.10 -9.75 -2.37
N LEU A 115 0.41 -9.86 -1.23
CA LEU A 115 1.03 -9.75 0.09
C LEU A 115 2.08 -10.83 0.33
N LYS A 116 1.77 -12.09 -0.01
CA LYS A 116 2.70 -13.21 0.14
C LYS A 116 4.01 -12.94 -0.62
N ILE A 117 3.90 -12.57 -1.90
CA ILE A 117 5.07 -12.26 -2.74
C ILE A 117 5.82 -11.04 -2.18
N ALA A 118 5.09 -10.00 -1.76
CA ALA A 118 5.70 -8.81 -1.18
C ALA A 118 6.53 -9.14 0.07
N MET A 119 6.00 -9.97 0.96
CA MET A 119 6.71 -10.40 2.18
C MET A 119 7.96 -11.21 1.85
N GLU A 120 7.89 -12.15 0.92
CA GLU A 120 9.05 -12.94 0.47
C GLU A 120 10.15 -12.04 -0.10
N LYS A 121 9.80 -11.13 -1.02
CA LYS A 121 10.76 -10.19 -1.62
C LYS A 121 11.34 -9.22 -0.59
N ALA A 122 10.49 -8.73 0.32
CA ALA A 122 10.89 -7.80 1.37
C ALA A 122 11.86 -8.46 2.36
N LEU A 123 11.62 -9.70 2.75
CA LEU A 123 12.51 -10.45 3.63
C LEU A 123 13.89 -10.67 2.98
N ALA A 124 13.90 -11.14 1.72
CA ALA A 124 15.14 -11.40 0.98
C ALA A 124 16.00 -10.14 0.76
N LYS A 125 15.37 -8.97 0.57
CA LYS A 125 16.07 -7.71 0.27
C LYS A 125 16.10 -6.72 1.43
N LYS A 126 15.65 -7.13 2.63
CA LYS A 126 15.54 -6.29 3.84
C LYS A 126 14.78 -4.98 3.57
N LYS A 127 13.64 -5.08 2.89
CA LYS A 127 12.76 -3.94 2.55
C LYS A 127 11.52 -3.92 3.44
N THR A 128 10.86 -2.77 3.47
CA THR A 128 9.54 -2.59 4.06
C THR A 128 8.47 -2.90 3.01
N VAL A 129 7.40 -3.57 3.42
CA VAL A 129 6.18 -3.71 2.61
C VAL A 129 5.22 -2.57 2.97
N LEU A 130 4.70 -1.88 1.97
CA LEU A 130 3.58 -0.95 2.11
C LEU A 130 2.37 -1.52 1.38
N VAL A 131 1.25 -1.70 2.07
CA VAL A 131 -0.04 -2.07 1.48
C VAL A 131 -0.97 -0.86 1.53
N CYS A 132 -1.47 -0.40 0.39
CA CYS A 132 -2.36 0.77 0.34
C CYS A 132 -3.25 0.83 -0.92
N GLY A 133 -3.94 1.97 -1.09
CA GLY A 133 -4.71 2.30 -2.29
C GLY A 133 -6.23 2.21 -2.11
N SER A 134 -6.70 1.39 -1.16
CA SER A 134 -8.11 1.32 -0.80
C SER A 134 -8.31 0.73 0.60
N LEU A 135 -9.47 1.05 1.21
CA LEU A 135 -9.90 0.39 2.45
C LEU A 135 -10.18 -1.10 2.24
N TYR A 136 -10.60 -1.50 1.04
CA TYR A 136 -10.84 -2.92 0.68
C TYR A 136 -9.53 -3.71 0.65
N THR A 137 -8.48 -3.17 0.02
CA THR A 137 -7.14 -3.80 0.01
C THR A 137 -6.63 -4.03 1.43
N VAL A 138 -6.72 -3.02 2.29
CA VAL A 138 -6.28 -3.16 3.69
C VAL A 138 -7.19 -4.09 4.48
N GLY A 139 -8.50 -4.02 4.24
CA GLY A 139 -9.50 -4.88 4.87
C GLY A 139 -9.27 -6.36 4.60
N GLU A 140 -8.97 -6.74 3.34
CA GLU A 140 -8.63 -8.12 2.98
C GLU A 140 -7.37 -8.62 3.70
N VAL A 141 -6.36 -7.77 3.88
CA VAL A 141 -5.15 -8.13 4.64
C VAL A 141 -5.45 -8.31 6.13
N LEU A 142 -6.39 -7.54 6.68
CA LEU A 142 -6.75 -7.64 8.10
C LEU A 142 -7.69 -8.81 8.42
N GLN A 143 -8.46 -9.29 7.45
CA GLN A 143 -9.43 -10.38 7.61
C GLN A 143 -8.86 -11.76 7.30
N GLY A 144 -7.73 -11.84 6.59
CA GLY A 144 -7.06 -13.09 6.20
C GLY A 144 -5.82 -13.41 7.02
#